data_AF-A0A7M3DJQ9-F1
#
_entry.id   AF-A0A7M3DJQ9-F1
#
_cell.length_a   1.000
_cell.length_b   1.000
_cell.length_c   1.000
_cell.angle_alpha   90.00
_cell.angle_beta   90.00
_cell.angle_gamma   90.00
#
_symmetry.space_group_name_H-M   'P 1'
#
loop_
_entity.id
_entity.type
_entity.pdbx_description
1 polymer ?
#
loop_
_entity_poly.entity_id
_entity_poly.type
_entity_poly.pdbx_seq_one_letter_code
_entity_poly.pdbx_strand_id
1 'polypeptide(L)'
;MRASLILTSFFAFGVSSSAEGTALLPVKPSPYLVSAITRSMFKLPEPDDDLVILSAHRGSWEIYPENSAYALQDAWNSQIESVEVDARFTADKEVVLSHDYRIERESTGSGLLYNQDFSQLRQADLRDRHGRVFTDPHGRKAKFLTFSAALDLLAQYVSDDGRGYVMIVDVKAAVDDQDPTDPIELMQHCLDILATKANAKLSKAVVFKLKAKDAVDVGTILNRTTYDPGLIGGLIIVENPDDQNVKDSSYDPHEDSIYDQWNVAPFSIQFEMNQFYKGDGLQAYFDYIDQKQGFATYHESNYYPEGVANSAGKCCFEHNTDPKSTAQRGIVPDYRGDPEMAIVNRTNLITTDLPDVIGDMLRQIGRRNTTKLSR
;
A
#
# COMPACT_ATOMS: atom_id res chain seq x y z
N MET A 1 -56.65 -10.47 31.06
CA MET A 1 -55.30 -9.91 30.92
C MET A 1 -54.46 -10.30 32.13
N ARG A 2 -53.54 -11.25 31.99
CA ARG A 2 -52.30 -11.38 32.75
C ARG A 2 -51.44 -12.45 32.08
N ALA A 3 -50.23 -12.04 31.72
CA ALA A 3 -49.35 -12.67 30.75
C ALA A 3 -48.54 -13.83 31.36
N SER A 4 -48.35 -14.87 30.55
CA SER A 4 -47.35 -15.92 30.78
C SER A 4 -45.96 -15.39 30.42
N LEU A 5 -45.02 -15.44 31.35
CA LEU A 5 -43.59 -15.34 31.05
C LEU A 5 -43.11 -16.68 30.47
N ILE A 6 -42.70 -16.67 29.21
CA ILE A 6 -41.91 -17.75 28.63
C ILE A 6 -40.44 -17.36 28.79
N LEU A 7 -39.71 -18.22 29.49
CA LEU A 7 -38.27 -18.14 29.72
C LEU A 7 -37.55 -18.71 28.48
N THR A 8 -37.08 -17.87 27.58
CA THR A 8 -36.18 -18.28 26.49
C THR A 8 -34.74 -17.98 26.90
N SER A 9 -34.01 -19.03 27.30
CA SER A 9 -32.55 -18.98 27.44
C SER A 9 -31.91 -19.07 26.06
N PHE A 10 -31.38 -17.96 25.56
CA PHE A 10 -30.38 -17.94 24.49
C PHE A 10 -29.02 -17.75 25.14
N PHE A 11 -28.31 -18.84 25.40
CA PHE A 11 -26.85 -18.81 25.54
C PHE A 11 -26.25 -19.27 24.20
N ALA A 12 -26.06 -18.32 23.29
CA ALA A 12 -25.09 -18.49 22.23
C ALA A 12 -23.74 -18.08 22.82
N PHE A 13 -22.90 -19.07 23.14
CA PHE A 13 -21.49 -18.82 23.43
C PHE A 13 -20.84 -18.34 22.14
N GLY A 14 -20.67 -17.02 22.01
CA GLY A 14 -19.75 -16.43 21.04
C GLY A 14 -18.33 -16.85 21.43
N VAL A 15 -17.67 -17.59 20.55
CA VAL A 15 -16.23 -17.83 20.64
C VAL A 15 -15.55 -16.47 20.42
N SER A 16 -14.90 -15.93 21.45
CA SER A 16 -14.13 -14.69 21.32
C SER A 16 -12.92 -14.94 20.42
N SER A 17 -12.89 -14.33 19.23
CA SER A 17 -11.79 -14.41 18.25
C SER A 17 -10.62 -13.44 18.57
N SER A 18 -10.29 -13.21 19.84
CA SER A 18 -9.44 -12.06 20.22
C SER A 18 -7.91 -12.26 20.18
N ALA A 19 -7.39 -13.31 19.53
CA ALA A 19 -5.96 -13.63 19.59
C ALA A 19 -5.13 -13.19 18.35
N GLU A 20 -5.75 -12.78 17.24
CA GLU A 20 -5.00 -12.41 16.02
C GLU A 20 -4.57 -10.94 15.98
N GLY A 21 -5.33 -10.04 16.62
CA GLY A 21 -5.05 -8.60 16.68
C GLY A 21 -4.17 -8.17 17.86
N THR A 22 -3.63 -9.11 18.65
CA THR A 22 -2.78 -8.78 19.81
C THR A 22 -1.36 -8.46 19.35
N ALA A 23 -0.77 -7.38 19.88
CA ALA A 23 0.60 -7.02 19.57
C ALA A 23 1.57 -8.17 19.90
N LEU A 24 2.44 -8.48 18.94
CA LEU A 24 3.43 -9.55 19.04
C LEU A 24 4.80 -9.01 19.45
N LEU A 25 5.04 -7.72 19.20
CA LEU A 25 6.17 -6.95 19.65
C LEU A 25 5.69 -5.90 20.69
N PRO A 26 6.52 -5.46 21.63
CA PRO A 26 6.17 -4.35 22.49
C PRO A 26 5.87 -3.09 21.67
N VAL A 27 4.70 -2.48 21.88
CA VAL A 27 4.34 -1.21 21.24
C VAL A 27 5.26 -0.11 21.77
N LYS A 28 6.00 0.54 20.88
CA LYS A 28 6.86 1.68 21.22
C LYS A 28 6.12 2.99 20.91
N PRO A 29 5.96 3.89 21.90
CA PRO A 29 5.39 5.20 21.64
C PRO A 29 6.23 5.98 20.60
N SER A 30 5.56 6.60 19.64
CA SER A 30 6.24 7.46 18.66
C SER A 30 6.83 8.70 19.34
N PRO A 31 8.06 9.12 18.99
CA PRO A 31 8.56 10.44 19.38
C PRO A 31 7.91 11.57 18.58
N TYR A 32 7.24 11.26 17.48
CA TYR A 32 6.56 12.24 16.66
C TYR A 32 5.26 12.70 17.31
N LEU A 33 4.84 13.92 17.00
CA LEU A 33 3.45 14.28 17.14
C LEU A 33 2.69 13.43 16.12
N VAL A 34 2.15 12.29 16.54
CA VAL A 34 1.53 11.28 15.66
C VAL A 34 0.49 11.90 14.71
N SER A 35 -0.24 12.92 15.18
CA SER A 35 -1.20 13.65 14.34
C SER A 35 -0.58 14.51 13.21
N ALA A 36 0.70 14.88 13.32
CA ALA A 36 1.44 15.59 12.30
C ALA A 36 1.76 14.69 11.10
N ILE A 37 1.98 13.38 11.32
CA ILE A 37 2.21 12.40 10.25
C ILE A 37 1.06 12.45 9.24
N THR A 38 -0.17 12.16 9.71
CA THR A 38 -1.37 12.17 8.87
C THR A 38 -1.62 13.53 8.21
N ARG A 39 -1.31 14.65 8.89
CA ARG A 39 -1.48 15.99 8.30
C ARG A 39 -0.47 16.29 7.19
N SER A 40 0.77 15.85 7.36
CA SER A 40 1.85 16.11 6.41
C SER A 40 1.80 15.16 5.21
N MET A 41 1.36 13.91 5.41
CA MET A 41 1.27 12.90 4.36
C MET A 41 0.32 13.30 3.22
N PHE A 42 -0.81 13.95 3.53
CA PHE A 42 -1.78 14.41 2.54
C PHE A 42 -1.62 15.88 2.15
N LYS A 43 -0.48 16.50 2.49
CA LYS A 43 -0.18 17.87 2.07
C LYS A 43 0.42 17.85 0.67
N LEU A 44 -0.02 18.78 -0.18
CA LEU A 44 0.62 19.00 -1.48
C LEU A 44 2.11 19.36 -1.29
N PRO A 45 3.02 18.71 -2.03
CA PRO A 45 4.44 19.02 -1.99
C PRO A 45 4.66 20.44 -2.52
N GLU A 46 5.42 21.24 -1.76
CA GLU A 46 5.89 22.55 -2.18
C GLU A 46 7.41 22.46 -2.43
N PRO A 47 8.00 23.25 -3.35
CA PRO A 47 9.43 23.17 -3.67
C PRO A 47 10.37 23.29 -2.47
N ASP A 48 9.96 24.03 -1.43
CA ASP A 48 10.75 24.24 -0.21
C ASP A 48 10.37 23.26 0.92
N ASP A 49 9.59 22.21 0.64
CA ASP A 49 9.22 21.20 1.63
C ASP A 49 10.28 20.09 1.73
N ASP A 50 11.12 20.18 2.76
CA ASP A 50 12.15 19.19 3.09
C ASP A 50 11.61 17.94 3.83
N LEU A 51 10.30 17.70 3.88
CA LEU A 51 9.72 16.55 4.58
C LEU A 51 9.01 15.60 3.61
N VAL A 52 9.74 14.56 3.18
CA VAL A 52 9.18 13.36 2.54
C VAL A 52 8.87 12.30 3.60
N ILE A 53 7.63 11.81 3.60
CA ILE A 53 7.08 10.71 4.42
C ILE A 53 7.39 9.38 3.74
N LEU A 54 7.67 8.35 4.54
CA LEU A 54 7.94 7.00 4.03
C LEU A 54 6.79 6.03 4.31
N SER A 55 6.60 5.09 3.40
CA SER A 55 5.82 3.87 3.57
C SER A 55 6.70 2.65 3.44
N ALA A 56 6.67 1.78 4.45
CA ALA A 56 7.29 0.45 4.33
C ALA A 56 6.41 -0.44 3.45
N HIS A 57 6.89 -0.81 2.26
CA HIS A 57 6.20 -1.70 1.34
C HIS A 57 6.03 -3.07 1.99
N ARG A 58 4.78 -3.50 2.23
CA ARG A 58 4.42 -4.75 2.93
C ARG A 58 4.98 -4.87 4.36
N GLY A 59 5.30 -3.74 5.00
CA GLY A 59 5.97 -3.65 6.30
C GLY A 59 7.50 -3.82 6.23
N SER A 60 8.17 -4.09 7.36
CA SER A 60 9.61 -4.37 7.40
C SER A 60 9.96 -5.74 6.81
N TRP A 61 9.63 -5.99 5.54
CA TRP A 61 9.71 -7.30 4.88
C TRP A 61 11.16 -7.82 4.77
N GLU A 62 12.15 -6.93 4.91
CA GLU A 62 13.56 -7.28 4.91
C GLU A 62 13.95 -8.15 6.12
N ILE A 63 13.23 -7.96 7.23
CA ILE A 63 13.53 -8.53 8.54
C ILE A 63 12.48 -9.58 8.92
N TYR A 64 11.22 -9.31 8.59
CA TYR A 64 10.07 -10.12 8.96
C TYR A 64 9.30 -10.59 7.72
N PRO A 65 8.49 -11.65 7.80
CA PRO A 65 7.61 -12.02 6.70
C PRO A 65 6.71 -10.86 6.29
N GLU A 66 6.60 -10.63 4.98
CA GLU A 66 5.78 -9.57 4.39
C GLU A 66 4.32 -9.66 4.83
N ASN A 67 3.62 -8.52 4.91
CA ASN A 67 2.20 -8.45 5.30
C ASN A 67 1.85 -9.03 6.69
N SER A 68 2.85 -9.42 7.49
CA SER A 68 2.64 -10.05 8.79
C SER A 68 2.55 -9.04 9.93
N ALA A 69 1.91 -9.44 11.02
CA ALA A 69 1.85 -8.63 12.25
C ALA A 69 3.23 -8.18 12.74
N TYR A 70 4.29 -8.98 12.52
CA TYR A 70 5.66 -8.60 12.89
C TYR A 70 6.19 -7.49 11.99
N ALA A 71 6.03 -7.59 10.67
CA ALA A 71 6.51 -6.60 9.72
C ALA A 71 5.82 -5.24 9.91
N LEU A 72 4.50 -5.23 10.16
CA LEU A 72 3.73 -4.01 10.42
C LEU A 72 4.17 -3.34 11.73
N GLN A 73 4.22 -4.12 12.83
CA GLN A 73 4.61 -3.58 14.14
C GLN A 73 6.05 -3.09 14.16
N ASP A 74 6.97 -3.82 13.53
CA ASP A 74 8.36 -3.39 13.44
C ASP A 74 8.49 -2.06 12.70
N ALA A 75 7.83 -1.91 11.55
CA ALA A 75 7.90 -0.67 10.79
C ALA A 75 7.42 0.56 11.60
N TRP A 76 6.29 0.45 12.29
CA TRP A 76 5.80 1.53 13.15
C TRP A 76 6.72 1.77 14.37
N ASN A 77 7.23 0.69 15.00
CA ASN A 77 8.19 0.76 16.09
C ASN A 77 9.54 1.36 15.68
N SER A 78 9.90 1.23 14.40
CA SER A 78 11.07 1.82 13.74
C SER A 78 10.79 3.22 13.20
N GLN A 79 9.63 3.80 13.56
CA GLN A 79 9.26 5.19 13.25
C GLN A 79 9.07 5.46 11.75
N ILE A 80 8.75 4.42 10.97
CA ILE A 80 8.34 4.60 9.58
C ILE A 80 6.88 5.03 9.59
N GLU A 81 6.62 6.21 9.03
CA GLU A 81 5.36 6.94 9.21
C GLU A 81 4.12 6.25 8.63
N SER A 82 4.31 5.37 7.64
CA SER A 82 3.25 4.55 7.08
C SER A 82 3.73 3.16 6.71
N VAL A 83 2.79 2.24 6.56
CA VAL A 83 3.03 0.87 6.09
C VAL A 83 2.04 0.57 4.99
N GLU A 84 2.50 0.00 3.89
CA GLU A 84 1.64 -0.53 2.85
C GLU A 84 1.40 -2.03 3.07
N VAL A 85 0.20 -2.51 2.75
CA VAL A 85 -0.23 -3.90 2.86
C VAL A 85 -1.09 -4.29 1.67
N ASP A 86 -1.07 -5.57 1.31
CA ASP A 86 -1.82 -6.11 0.17
C ASP A 86 -3.07 -6.85 0.63
N ALA A 87 -4.26 -6.38 0.28
CA ALA A 87 -5.52 -7.05 0.62
C ALA A 87 -5.97 -8.01 -0.47
N ARG A 88 -6.42 -9.21 -0.07
CA ARG A 88 -7.02 -10.24 -0.94
C ARG A 88 -8.19 -10.95 -0.24
N PHE A 89 -9.09 -11.53 -1.04
CA PHE A 89 -10.13 -12.43 -0.56
C PHE A 89 -9.67 -13.88 -0.49
N THR A 90 -10.04 -14.55 0.59
CA THR A 90 -10.13 -16.00 0.68
C THR A 90 -11.41 -16.53 0.01
N ALA A 91 -11.55 -17.86 -0.11
CA ALA A 91 -12.76 -18.49 -0.66
C ALA A 91 -14.02 -18.18 0.16
N ASP A 92 -13.88 -18.05 1.48
CA ASP A 92 -14.94 -17.65 2.42
C ASP A 92 -15.12 -16.12 2.54
N LYS A 93 -14.53 -15.35 1.61
CA LYS A 93 -14.62 -13.88 1.53
C LYS A 93 -14.07 -13.14 2.75
N GLU A 94 -13.19 -13.78 3.52
CA GLU A 94 -12.39 -13.09 4.51
C GLU A 94 -11.27 -12.28 3.84
N VAL A 95 -11.03 -11.07 4.37
CA VAL A 95 -9.98 -10.19 3.85
C VAL A 95 -8.68 -10.50 4.59
N VAL A 96 -7.71 -11.03 3.86
CA VAL A 96 -6.37 -11.35 4.37
C VAL A 96 -5.31 -10.47 3.73
N LEU A 97 -4.19 -10.31 4.43
CA LEU A 97 -3.03 -9.58 3.95
C LEU A 97 -2.05 -10.55 3.29
N SER A 98 -1.89 -10.43 1.98
CA SER A 98 -0.99 -11.25 1.15
C SER A 98 -0.80 -10.61 -0.22
N HIS A 99 0.45 -10.52 -0.66
CA HIS A 99 0.77 -10.01 -1.98
C HIS A 99 0.38 -11.02 -3.07
N ASP A 100 0.73 -12.29 -2.86
CA ASP A 100 0.62 -13.32 -3.87
C ASP A 100 -0.76 -13.96 -3.87
N TYR A 101 -1.25 -14.33 -5.05
CA TYR A 101 -2.42 -15.19 -5.18
C TYR A 101 -2.07 -16.68 -4.97
N ARG A 102 -0.78 -17.00 -4.95
CA ARG A 102 -0.20 -18.33 -4.70
C ARG A 102 0.68 -18.30 -3.46
N ILE A 103 0.32 -19.08 -2.46
CA ILE A 103 0.90 -18.90 -1.12
C ILE A 103 2.22 -19.65 -0.89
N GLU A 104 2.76 -20.39 -1.87
CA GLU A 104 3.96 -21.23 -1.68
C GLU A 104 5.25 -20.44 -1.49
N ARG A 105 5.32 -19.22 -2.05
CA ARG A 105 6.49 -18.35 -1.91
C ARG A 105 6.59 -17.84 -0.47
N GLU A 106 5.49 -17.30 0.02
CA GLU A 106 5.40 -16.59 1.30
C GLU A 106 5.09 -17.52 2.49
N SER A 107 4.76 -18.79 2.29
CA SER A 107 4.37 -19.67 3.39
C SER A 107 4.75 -21.15 3.20
N THR A 108 4.51 -21.96 4.24
CA THR A 108 4.57 -23.43 4.15
C THR A 108 3.36 -24.06 3.47
N GLY A 109 2.32 -23.27 3.17
CA GLY A 109 1.13 -23.72 2.45
C GLY A 109 1.38 -23.84 0.95
N SER A 110 0.35 -24.28 0.24
CA SER A 110 0.34 -24.34 -1.22
C SER A 110 -1.06 -24.22 -1.77
N GLY A 111 -1.20 -23.69 -2.98
CA GLY A 111 -2.46 -23.48 -3.67
C GLY A 111 -2.77 -22.02 -3.92
N LEU A 112 -3.93 -21.81 -4.51
CA LEU A 112 -4.48 -20.48 -4.80
C LEU A 112 -5.20 -19.95 -3.56
N LEU A 113 -4.90 -18.72 -3.16
CA LEU A 113 -5.45 -18.08 -1.97
C LEU A 113 -6.99 -17.97 -2.06
N TYR A 114 -7.51 -17.57 -3.22
CA TYR A 114 -8.95 -17.45 -3.49
C TYR A 114 -9.71 -18.79 -3.54
N ASN A 115 -9.01 -19.93 -3.43
CA ASN A 115 -9.60 -21.27 -3.33
C ASN A 115 -9.49 -21.88 -1.93
N GLN A 116 -9.06 -21.11 -0.93
CA GLN A 116 -8.87 -21.58 0.44
C GLN A 116 -9.67 -20.72 1.41
N ASP A 117 -10.31 -21.36 2.38
CA ASP A 117 -10.92 -20.66 3.51
C ASP A 117 -9.83 -20.13 4.45
N PHE A 118 -10.11 -19.04 5.18
CA PHE A 118 -9.13 -18.49 6.11
C PHE A 118 -8.65 -19.51 7.17
N SER A 119 -9.54 -20.42 7.58
CA SER A 119 -9.21 -21.50 8.53
C SER A 119 -8.08 -22.42 8.05
N GLN A 120 -7.93 -22.59 6.74
CA GLN A 120 -6.86 -23.35 6.11
C GLN A 120 -5.57 -22.54 6.05
N LEU A 121 -5.64 -21.27 5.64
CA LEU A 121 -4.50 -20.36 5.60
C LEU A 121 -3.85 -20.18 6.96
N ARG A 122 -4.66 -20.09 8.02
CA ARG A 122 -4.18 -19.95 9.41
C ARG A 122 -3.26 -21.10 9.86
N GLN A 123 -3.34 -22.27 9.23
CA GLN A 123 -2.44 -23.39 9.53
C GLN A 123 -1.03 -23.19 8.96
N ALA A 124 -0.88 -22.46 7.86
CA ALA A 124 0.42 -22.21 7.25
C ALA A 124 1.29 -21.29 8.10
N ASP A 125 2.60 -21.50 8.06
CA ASP A 125 3.59 -20.63 8.68
C ASP A 125 4.23 -19.75 7.60
N LEU A 126 4.34 -18.45 7.85
CA LEU A 126 4.92 -17.51 6.90
C LEU A 126 6.45 -17.62 6.85
N ARG A 127 7.00 -17.27 5.69
CA ARG A 127 8.42 -17.28 5.37
C ARG A 127 8.98 -15.86 5.31
N ASP A 128 10.24 -15.72 5.71
CA ASP A 128 11.00 -14.48 5.49
C ASP A 128 11.36 -14.31 4.00
N ARG A 129 11.97 -13.16 3.65
CA ARG A 129 12.44 -12.87 2.27
C ARG A 129 13.40 -13.92 1.68
N HIS A 130 14.01 -14.76 2.54
CA HIS A 130 14.93 -15.83 2.13
C HIS A 130 14.22 -17.18 1.99
N GLY A 131 12.89 -17.21 2.09
CA GLY A 131 12.08 -18.41 1.97
C GLY A 131 12.12 -19.31 3.20
N ARG A 132 12.63 -18.85 4.35
CA ARG A 132 12.73 -19.64 5.58
C ARG A 132 11.54 -19.38 6.48
N VAL A 133 10.99 -20.41 7.12
CA VAL A 133 9.91 -20.24 8.10
C VAL A 133 10.38 -19.34 9.23
N PHE A 134 9.69 -18.22 9.42
CA PHE A 134 10.03 -17.29 10.48
C PHE A 134 9.64 -17.87 11.85
N THR A 135 10.52 -17.73 12.83
CA THR A 135 10.27 -18.08 14.23
C THR A 135 10.88 -16.99 15.11
N ASP A 136 10.08 -16.45 16.02
CA ASP A 136 10.53 -15.40 16.94
C ASP A 136 11.36 -15.99 18.11
N PRO A 137 11.97 -15.15 18.97
CA PRO A 137 12.76 -15.62 20.11
C PRO A 137 11.98 -16.45 21.15
N HIS A 138 10.64 -16.44 21.10
CA HIS A 138 9.76 -17.22 21.96
C HIS A 138 9.26 -18.51 21.31
N GLY A 139 9.74 -18.84 20.09
CA GLY A 139 9.33 -20.03 19.36
C GLY A 139 8.00 -19.89 18.61
N ARG A 140 7.43 -18.67 18.53
CA ARG A 140 6.20 -18.40 17.79
C ARG A 140 6.51 -18.21 16.32
N LYS A 141 5.67 -18.74 15.44
CA LYS A 141 5.78 -18.55 13.99
C LYS A 141 4.86 -17.43 13.52
N ALA A 142 5.24 -16.77 12.44
CA ALA A 142 4.38 -15.77 11.79
C ALA A 142 3.24 -16.47 11.01
N LYS A 143 2.07 -15.84 11.00
CA LYS A 143 0.83 -16.34 10.38
C LYS A 143 0.24 -15.29 9.45
N PHE A 144 -0.57 -15.73 8.49
CA PHE A 144 -1.42 -14.85 7.69
C PHE A 144 -2.24 -13.94 8.61
N LEU A 145 -2.29 -12.66 8.28
CA LEU A 145 -2.97 -11.64 9.06
C LEU A 145 -4.27 -11.24 8.35
N THR A 146 -5.39 -11.19 9.08
CA THR A 146 -6.62 -10.61 8.53
C THR A 146 -6.54 -9.09 8.53
N PHE A 147 -7.22 -8.43 7.60
CA PHE A 147 -7.33 -6.98 7.60
C PHE A 147 -7.95 -6.45 8.90
N SER A 148 -8.93 -7.16 9.45
CA SER A 148 -9.52 -6.85 10.75
C SER A 148 -8.46 -6.85 11.87
N ALA A 149 -7.62 -7.89 11.95
CA ALA A 149 -6.54 -7.94 12.95
C ALA A 149 -5.46 -6.86 12.72
N ALA A 150 -5.15 -6.53 11.46
CA ALA A 150 -4.23 -5.45 11.14
C ALA A 150 -4.73 -4.07 11.61
N LEU A 151 -6.04 -3.81 11.50
CA LEU A 151 -6.67 -2.60 12.05
C LEU A 151 -6.59 -2.55 13.58
N ASP A 152 -6.69 -3.69 14.27
CA ASP A 152 -6.53 -3.76 15.73
C ASP A 152 -5.08 -3.48 16.16
N LEU A 153 -4.11 -3.84 15.33
CA LEU A 153 -2.72 -3.42 15.51
C LEU A 153 -2.56 -1.92 15.28
N LEU A 154 -3.05 -1.40 14.14
CA LEU A 154 -2.97 0.03 13.80
C LEU A 154 -3.58 0.93 14.89
N ALA A 155 -4.69 0.50 15.50
CA ALA A 155 -5.37 1.22 16.58
C ALA A 155 -4.46 1.55 17.77
N GLN A 156 -3.36 0.80 17.97
CA GLN A 156 -2.39 1.02 19.05
C GLN A 156 -1.36 2.11 18.71
N TYR A 157 -1.29 2.53 17.44
CA TYR A 157 -0.33 3.51 16.92
C TYR A 157 -0.98 4.82 16.48
N VAL A 158 -2.30 4.96 16.68
CA VAL A 158 -3.07 6.17 16.32
C VAL A 158 -3.74 6.74 17.56
N SER A 159 -3.94 8.07 17.59
CA SER A 159 -4.74 8.70 18.64
C SER A 159 -6.22 8.47 18.43
N ASP A 160 -7.01 8.69 19.49
CA ASP A 160 -8.47 8.55 19.49
C ASP A 160 -9.18 9.39 18.40
N ASP A 161 -8.55 10.47 17.93
CA ASP A 161 -9.07 11.32 16.85
C ASP A 161 -8.80 10.77 15.43
N GLY A 162 -8.17 9.60 15.34
CA GLY A 162 -7.89 8.87 14.12
C GLY A 162 -6.57 9.21 13.44
N ARG A 163 -5.70 10.00 14.08
CA ARG A 163 -4.46 10.47 13.46
C ARG A 163 -3.24 9.77 14.04
N GLY A 164 -2.26 9.48 13.20
CA GLY A 164 -1.06 8.77 13.61
C GLY A 164 -0.31 8.20 12.44
N TYR A 165 0.32 7.05 12.67
CA TYR A 165 0.81 6.22 11.60
C TYR A 165 -0.33 5.83 10.66
N VAL A 166 0.00 5.64 9.38
CA VAL A 166 -0.98 5.35 8.34
C VAL A 166 -0.75 3.95 7.79
N MET A 167 -1.84 3.23 7.51
CA MET A 167 -1.82 1.98 6.75
C MET A 167 -2.38 2.24 5.36
N ILE A 168 -1.57 1.97 4.33
CA ILE A 168 -1.97 2.01 2.93
C ILE A 168 -2.36 0.59 2.52
N VAL A 169 -3.54 0.40 1.95
CA VAL A 169 -4.11 -0.90 1.63
C VAL A 169 -4.18 -1.02 0.11
N ASP A 170 -3.22 -1.73 -0.48
CA ASP A 170 -3.24 -2.14 -1.88
C ASP A 170 -4.32 -3.20 -2.09
N VAL A 171 -5.40 -2.81 -2.74
CA VAL A 171 -6.54 -3.67 -3.03
C VAL A 171 -6.25 -4.44 -4.30
N LYS A 172 -5.94 -5.74 -4.15
CA LYS A 172 -5.60 -6.59 -5.30
C LYS A 172 -6.84 -7.01 -6.08
N ALA A 173 -6.70 -7.06 -7.40
CA ALA A 173 -7.71 -7.57 -8.32
C ALA A 173 -7.53 -9.07 -8.62
N ALA A 174 -8.49 -9.63 -9.35
CA ALA A 174 -8.42 -10.94 -9.94
C ALA A 174 -7.15 -11.11 -10.79
N VAL A 175 -6.52 -12.29 -10.68
CA VAL A 175 -5.28 -12.62 -11.40
C VAL A 175 -5.52 -13.38 -12.72
N ASP A 176 -6.69 -14.01 -12.85
CA ASP A 176 -7.16 -14.71 -14.03
C ASP A 176 -8.70 -14.87 -13.98
N ASP A 177 -9.29 -15.45 -15.02
CA ASP A 177 -10.75 -15.67 -15.13
C ASP A 177 -11.33 -16.62 -14.07
N GLN A 178 -10.49 -17.33 -13.31
CA GLN A 178 -10.92 -18.25 -12.26
C GLN A 178 -10.92 -17.57 -10.88
N ASP A 179 -10.19 -16.46 -10.72
CA ASP A 179 -10.22 -15.65 -9.51
C ASP A 179 -11.47 -14.76 -9.52
N PRO A 180 -12.46 -15.01 -8.64
CA PRO A 180 -13.72 -14.27 -8.64
C PRO A 180 -13.60 -12.89 -7.98
N THR A 181 -12.38 -12.43 -7.65
CA THR A 181 -12.15 -11.19 -6.92
C THR A 181 -12.51 -9.98 -7.76
N ASP A 182 -13.60 -9.31 -7.37
CA ASP A 182 -13.86 -7.93 -7.77
C ASP A 182 -13.14 -6.97 -6.80
N PRO A 183 -12.17 -6.16 -7.27
CA PRO A 183 -11.40 -5.27 -6.41
C PRO A 183 -12.27 -4.17 -5.75
N ILE A 184 -13.37 -3.76 -6.38
CA ILE A 184 -14.29 -2.77 -5.80
C ILE A 184 -15.15 -3.40 -4.70
N GLU A 185 -15.55 -4.67 -4.88
CA GLU A 185 -16.18 -5.45 -3.80
C GLU A 185 -15.22 -5.65 -2.62
N LEU A 186 -13.95 -5.96 -2.90
CA LEU A 186 -12.92 -6.11 -1.88
C LEU A 186 -12.69 -4.81 -1.10
N MET A 187 -12.58 -3.67 -1.79
CA MET A 187 -12.50 -2.36 -1.13
C MET A 187 -13.74 -2.10 -0.25
N GLN A 188 -14.94 -2.45 -0.71
CA GLN A 188 -16.15 -2.30 0.09
C GLN A 188 -16.12 -3.17 1.35
N HIS A 189 -15.70 -4.43 1.25
CA HIS A 189 -15.56 -5.30 2.41
C HIS A 189 -14.55 -4.73 3.43
N CYS A 190 -13.44 -4.16 2.96
CA CYS A 190 -12.51 -3.45 3.84
C CYS A 190 -13.17 -2.26 4.55
N LEU A 191 -13.96 -1.45 3.84
CA LEU A 191 -14.71 -0.33 4.43
C LEU A 191 -15.73 -0.81 5.48
N ASP A 192 -16.42 -1.91 5.22
CA ASP A 192 -17.37 -2.51 6.17
C ASP A 192 -16.65 -3.00 7.42
N ILE A 193 -15.53 -3.72 7.28
CA ILE A 193 -14.70 -4.16 8.41
C ILE A 193 -14.21 -2.95 9.22
N LEU A 194 -13.73 -1.90 8.55
CA LEU A 194 -13.27 -0.67 9.19
C LEU A 194 -14.39 0.03 9.98
N ALA A 195 -15.62 0.03 9.45
CA ALA A 195 -16.78 0.59 10.12
C ALA A 195 -17.20 -0.18 11.39
N THR A 196 -16.82 -1.45 11.53
CA THR A 196 -17.06 -2.24 12.75
C THR A 196 -16.10 -1.93 13.90
N LYS A 197 -15.00 -1.20 13.65
CA LYS A 197 -13.98 -0.92 14.65
C LYS A 197 -14.47 0.09 15.69
N ALA A 198 -14.05 -0.10 16.93
CA ALA A 198 -14.49 0.72 18.07
C ALA A 198 -14.12 2.21 17.90
N ASN A 199 -12.97 2.49 17.29
CA ASN A 199 -12.57 3.85 16.94
C ASN A 199 -13.10 4.20 15.54
N ALA A 200 -14.26 4.84 15.47
CA ALA A 200 -14.86 5.31 14.21
C ALA A 200 -14.01 6.36 13.46
N LYS A 201 -12.96 6.91 14.09
CA LYS A 201 -12.01 7.82 13.45
C LYS A 201 -10.79 7.11 12.88
N LEU A 202 -10.61 5.81 13.11
CA LEU A 202 -9.51 5.01 12.58
C LEU A 202 -9.40 5.10 11.05
N SER A 203 -10.52 5.36 10.36
CA SER A 203 -10.53 5.60 8.91
C SER A 203 -9.59 6.69 8.44
N LYS A 204 -9.22 7.66 9.29
CA LYS A 204 -8.25 8.70 8.93
C LYS A 204 -6.81 8.25 8.86
N ALA A 205 -6.53 7.06 9.39
CA ALA A 205 -5.24 6.41 9.33
C ALA A 205 -5.22 5.27 8.29
N VAL A 206 -6.27 5.11 7.48
CA VAL A 206 -6.34 4.10 6.43
C VAL A 206 -6.44 4.79 5.08
N VAL A 207 -5.62 4.36 4.14
CA VAL A 207 -5.61 4.82 2.75
C VAL A 207 -5.81 3.62 1.87
N PHE A 208 -6.75 3.69 0.92
CA PHE A 208 -6.87 2.63 -0.08
C PHE A 208 -5.99 2.94 -1.28
N LYS A 209 -5.40 1.92 -1.88
CA LYS A 209 -4.62 1.99 -3.11
C LYS A 209 -5.27 1.03 -4.11
N LEU A 210 -5.65 1.54 -5.29
CA LEU A 210 -6.30 0.79 -6.36
C LEU A 210 -5.60 1.07 -7.68
N LYS A 211 -5.47 0.07 -8.56
CA LYS A 211 -4.98 0.32 -9.92
C LYS A 211 -6.09 0.94 -10.78
N ALA A 212 -5.73 1.92 -11.61
CA ALA A 212 -6.68 2.62 -12.47
C ALA A 212 -7.49 1.67 -13.37
N LYS A 213 -6.81 0.68 -13.98
CA LYS A 213 -7.43 -0.36 -14.83
C LYS A 213 -8.48 -1.21 -14.09
N ASP A 214 -8.30 -1.39 -12.79
CA ASP A 214 -9.13 -2.24 -11.93
C ASP A 214 -10.31 -1.46 -11.34
N ALA A 215 -10.17 -0.13 -11.20
CA ALA A 215 -11.22 0.76 -10.76
C ALA A 215 -12.18 1.22 -11.87
N VAL A 216 -11.74 1.15 -13.14
CA VAL A 216 -12.43 1.60 -14.36
C VAL A 216 -12.64 3.12 -14.40
N ASP A 217 -13.35 3.68 -13.42
CA ASP A 217 -13.61 5.12 -13.29
C ASP A 217 -13.96 5.53 -11.85
N VAL A 218 -13.94 6.84 -11.59
CA VAL A 218 -14.26 7.42 -10.28
C VAL A 218 -15.71 7.12 -9.85
N GLY A 219 -16.65 7.15 -10.79
CA GLY A 219 -18.07 6.90 -10.53
C GLY A 219 -18.32 5.47 -10.05
N THR A 220 -17.59 4.50 -10.59
CA THR A 220 -17.66 3.09 -10.19
C THR A 220 -17.30 2.93 -8.71
N ILE A 221 -16.21 3.56 -8.25
CA ILE A 221 -15.84 3.55 -6.82
C ILE A 221 -16.92 4.22 -5.99
N LEU A 222 -17.33 5.44 -6.34
CA LEU A 222 -18.28 6.25 -5.54
C LEU A 222 -19.68 5.64 -5.48
N ASN A 223 -20.12 4.90 -6.52
CA ASN A 223 -21.45 4.32 -6.59
C ASN A 223 -21.52 2.93 -5.93
N ARG A 224 -20.41 2.19 -5.92
CA ARG A 224 -20.37 0.81 -5.42
C ARG A 224 -19.79 0.68 -4.02
N THR A 225 -19.17 1.75 -3.51
CA THR A 225 -18.57 1.75 -2.19
C THR A 225 -19.13 2.84 -1.29
N THR A 226 -18.95 2.69 0.03
CA THR A 226 -19.25 3.69 1.05
C THR A 226 -18.09 4.66 1.28
N TYR A 227 -17.09 4.66 0.41
CA TYR A 227 -15.93 5.54 0.49
C TYR A 227 -16.36 7.02 0.46
N ASP A 228 -15.87 7.80 1.43
CA ASP A 228 -16.14 9.23 1.54
C ASP A 228 -14.88 10.03 1.18
N PRO A 229 -14.83 10.69 0.00
CA PRO A 229 -13.69 11.50 -0.41
C PRO A 229 -13.46 12.75 0.47
N GLY A 230 -14.41 13.09 1.34
CA GLY A 230 -14.32 14.22 2.27
C GLY A 230 -13.66 13.89 3.62
N LEU A 231 -13.44 12.60 3.93
CA LEU A 231 -12.70 12.20 5.13
C LEU A 231 -11.19 12.28 4.88
N ILE A 232 -10.43 12.70 5.90
CA ILE A 232 -8.98 12.46 5.94
C ILE A 232 -8.82 10.93 5.96
N GLY A 233 -7.89 10.36 5.19
CA GLY A 233 -7.89 8.93 4.82
C GLY A 233 -8.29 8.79 3.36
N GLY A 234 -7.29 8.78 2.49
CA GLY A 234 -7.47 8.98 1.05
C GLY A 234 -7.62 7.70 0.24
N LEU A 235 -7.79 7.90 -1.05
CA LEU A 235 -7.61 6.91 -2.10
C LEU A 235 -6.38 7.33 -2.91
N ILE A 236 -5.52 6.35 -3.19
CA ILE A 236 -4.40 6.44 -4.11
C ILE A 236 -4.80 5.63 -5.35
N ILE A 237 -4.80 6.27 -6.51
CA ILE A 237 -4.96 5.60 -7.79
C ILE A 237 -3.58 5.35 -8.37
N VAL A 238 -3.28 4.09 -8.67
CA VAL A 238 -2.02 3.68 -9.29
C VAL A 238 -2.25 3.58 -10.79
N GLU A 239 -1.58 4.42 -11.54
CA GLU A 239 -1.47 4.25 -12.98
C GLU A 239 -0.23 3.40 -13.23
N ASN A 240 -0.45 2.12 -13.54
CA ASN A 240 0.64 1.14 -13.62
C ASN A 240 1.07 0.93 -15.07
N PRO A 241 2.37 1.05 -15.41
CA PRO A 241 2.89 0.75 -16.74
C PRO A 241 2.83 -0.74 -17.12
N ASP A 242 2.51 -1.64 -16.18
CA ASP A 242 2.38 -3.07 -16.46
C ASP A 242 1.09 -3.48 -17.20
N ASP A 243 0.17 -2.55 -17.46
CA ASP A 243 -0.99 -2.78 -18.31
C ASP A 243 -0.53 -3.18 -19.72
N GLN A 244 -1.11 -4.26 -20.30
CA GLN A 244 -0.75 -4.71 -21.64
C GLN A 244 -0.83 -3.58 -22.68
N ASN A 245 -1.75 -2.63 -22.50
CA ASN A 245 -1.87 -1.47 -23.36
C ASN A 245 -0.64 -0.56 -23.23
N VAL A 246 -0.17 -0.29 -22.01
CA VAL A 246 1.05 0.48 -21.76
C VAL A 246 2.31 -0.28 -22.21
N LYS A 247 2.22 -1.62 -22.36
CA LYS A 247 3.29 -2.45 -22.96
C LYS A 247 3.45 -2.30 -24.46
N ASP A 248 2.48 -1.73 -25.16
CA ASP A 248 2.60 -1.43 -26.57
C ASP A 248 3.44 -0.16 -26.77
N SER A 249 4.54 -0.27 -27.51
CA SER A 249 5.42 0.85 -27.86
C SER A 249 4.74 2.00 -28.61
N SER A 250 3.50 1.81 -29.08
CA SER A 250 2.69 2.80 -29.79
C SER A 250 1.50 3.33 -28.99
N TYR A 251 1.30 2.88 -27.74
CA TYR A 251 0.23 3.36 -26.88
C TYR A 251 0.53 4.76 -26.36
N ASP A 252 -0.35 5.71 -26.68
CA ASP A 252 -0.35 7.04 -26.09
C ASP A 252 -1.49 7.13 -25.04
N PRO A 253 -1.19 7.17 -23.73
CA PRO A 253 -2.21 7.39 -22.70
C PRO A 253 -2.99 8.69 -22.86
N HIS A 254 -2.46 9.67 -23.60
CA HIS A 254 -3.16 10.92 -23.87
C HIS A 254 -4.38 10.73 -24.78
N GLU A 255 -4.45 9.63 -25.54
CA GLU A 255 -5.61 9.25 -26.35
C GLU A 255 -6.60 8.37 -25.57
N ASP A 256 -6.25 7.93 -24.36
CA ASP A 256 -7.08 7.10 -23.51
C ASP A 256 -7.88 7.93 -22.50
N SER A 257 -9.16 8.12 -22.82
CA SER A 257 -10.10 8.87 -21.98
C SER A 257 -10.24 8.35 -20.54
N ILE A 258 -9.86 7.09 -20.26
CA ILE A 258 -9.84 6.53 -18.91
C ILE A 258 -8.74 7.17 -18.08
N TYR A 259 -7.57 7.48 -18.65
CA TYR A 259 -6.45 8.08 -17.91
C TYR A 259 -6.64 9.59 -17.69
N ASP A 260 -7.27 10.29 -18.63
CA ASP A 260 -7.57 11.72 -18.49
C ASP A 260 -8.48 12.04 -17.29
N GLN A 261 -9.40 11.14 -16.93
CA GLN A 261 -10.31 11.37 -15.80
C GLN A 261 -9.61 11.30 -14.43
N TRP A 262 -8.52 10.54 -14.30
CA TRP A 262 -7.79 10.38 -13.04
C TRP A 262 -6.92 11.60 -12.72
N ASN A 263 -6.44 12.30 -13.74
CA ASN A 263 -5.65 13.54 -13.59
C ASN A 263 -6.41 14.69 -12.89
N VAL A 264 -7.74 14.71 -13.04
CA VAL A 264 -8.64 15.68 -12.39
C VAL A 264 -9.35 15.08 -11.16
N ALA A 265 -9.12 13.81 -10.85
CA ALA A 265 -9.71 13.19 -9.68
C ALA A 265 -9.17 13.85 -8.39
N PRO A 266 -9.97 13.92 -7.32
CA PRO A 266 -9.56 14.48 -6.04
C PRO A 266 -8.62 13.55 -5.25
N PHE A 267 -8.05 12.54 -5.90
CA PHE A 267 -7.25 11.47 -5.29
C PHE A 267 -5.77 11.65 -5.58
N SER A 268 -4.93 11.00 -4.77
CA SER A 268 -3.49 10.97 -5.01
C SER A 268 -3.18 9.98 -6.14
N ILE A 269 -2.17 10.25 -6.97
CA ILE A 269 -1.79 9.38 -8.07
C ILE A 269 -0.40 8.82 -7.79
N GLN A 270 -0.26 7.50 -7.82
CA GLN A 270 1.02 6.82 -7.59
C GLN A 270 1.64 6.32 -8.88
N PHE A 271 2.97 6.47 -8.98
CA PHE A 271 3.80 5.89 -10.02
C PHE A 271 4.86 4.99 -9.39
N GLU A 272 5.06 3.83 -9.97
CA GLU A 272 6.07 2.85 -9.55
C GLU A 272 7.33 3.07 -10.37
N MET A 273 8.48 3.27 -9.71
CA MET A 273 9.73 3.47 -10.44
C MET A 273 10.19 2.15 -11.05
N ASN A 274 10.73 2.24 -12.27
CA ASN A 274 11.32 1.10 -12.93
C ASN A 274 12.53 0.55 -12.15
N GLN A 275 12.42 -0.69 -11.66
CA GLN A 275 13.47 -1.43 -10.93
C GLN A 275 14.78 -1.62 -11.72
N PHE A 276 14.79 -1.38 -13.03
CA PHE A 276 15.96 -1.49 -13.89
C PHE A 276 16.65 -0.15 -14.18
N TYR A 277 16.25 0.92 -13.48
CA TYR A 277 16.87 2.23 -13.61
C TYR A 277 18.36 2.20 -13.26
N LYS A 278 19.17 2.93 -14.04
CA LYS A 278 20.62 3.08 -13.81
C LYS A 278 20.94 4.52 -13.41
N GLY A 279 21.30 4.74 -12.15
CA GLY A 279 21.65 6.05 -11.61
C GLY A 279 21.08 6.27 -10.21
N ASP A 280 21.06 7.52 -9.75
CA ASP A 280 20.32 7.93 -8.53
C ASP A 280 18.94 8.48 -8.91
N GLY A 281 17.95 7.59 -8.99
CA GLY A 281 16.62 7.92 -9.49
C GLY A 281 15.86 8.83 -8.54
N LEU A 282 16.20 8.77 -7.26
CA LEU A 282 15.65 9.61 -6.21
C LEU A 282 16.15 11.06 -6.34
N GLN A 283 17.46 11.26 -6.51
CA GLN A 283 18.03 12.59 -6.76
C GLN A 283 17.49 13.18 -8.06
N ALA A 284 17.44 12.38 -9.13
CA ALA A 284 16.91 12.83 -10.43
C ALA A 284 15.45 13.28 -10.35
N TYR A 285 14.62 12.58 -9.58
CA TYR A 285 13.24 12.98 -9.32
C TYR A 285 13.16 14.37 -8.66
N PHE A 286 13.94 14.61 -7.60
CA PHE A 286 13.86 15.90 -6.87
C PHE A 286 14.53 17.05 -7.63
N ASP A 287 15.64 16.81 -8.32
CA ASP A 287 16.28 17.81 -9.19
C ASP A 287 15.30 18.34 -10.23
N TYR A 288 14.42 17.47 -10.73
CA TYR A 288 13.38 17.87 -11.65
C TYR A 288 12.30 18.74 -10.98
N ILE A 289 11.73 18.24 -9.86
CA ILE A 289 10.67 18.95 -9.13
C ILE A 289 11.13 20.39 -8.79
N ASP A 290 12.40 20.56 -8.42
CA ASP A 290 13.00 21.86 -8.05
C ASP A 290 13.16 22.82 -9.22
N GLN A 291 13.34 22.31 -10.44
CA GLN A 291 13.44 23.14 -11.65
C GLN A 291 12.09 23.71 -12.09
N LYS A 292 10.99 23.39 -11.38
CA LYS A 292 9.62 23.84 -11.68
C LYS A 292 9.17 23.52 -13.10
N GLN A 293 9.78 22.52 -13.74
CA GLN A 293 9.40 22.08 -15.06
C GLN A 293 8.16 21.18 -14.99
N GLY A 294 7.07 21.56 -14.30
CA GLY A 294 5.94 20.63 -14.10
C GLY A 294 6.29 19.42 -13.21
N PHE A 295 5.60 18.29 -13.40
CA PHE A 295 5.91 17.02 -12.71
C PHE A 295 7.06 16.31 -13.40
N ALA A 296 7.85 15.50 -12.69
CA ALA A 296 9.06 14.76 -13.11
C ALA A 296 9.13 14.10 -14.52
N THR A 297 8.75 14.75 -15.63
CA THR A 297 8.79 14.17 -16.96
C THR A 297 10.14 14.40 -17.57
N TYR A 298 10.83 13.33 -17.94
CA TYR A 298 11.95 13.52 -18.85
C TYR A 298 11.50 13.80 -20.27
N HIS A 299 12.04 14.88 -20.80
CA HIS A 299 12.04 15.25 -22.21
C HIS A 299 13.08 14.37 -22.94
N GLU A 300 12.65 13.65 -23.98
CA GLU A 300 13.47 13.11 -25.09
C GLU A 300 14.75 12.31 -24.74
N SER A 301 14.78 11.55 -23.65
CA SER A 301 15.91 10.67 -23.34
C SER A 301 15.44 9.30 -22.86
N ASN A 302 15.76 8.25 -23.64
CA ASN A 302 15.50 6.82 -23.36
C ASN A 302 16.25 6.27 -22.12
N TYR A 303 16.58 7.10 -21.14
CA TYR A 303 17.45 6.77 -20.01
C TYR A 303 16.81 7.06 -18.64
N TYR A 304 15.50 7.33 -18.57
CA TYR A 304 14.81 7.72 -17.33
C TYR A 304 13.52 6.90 -17.09
N PRO A 305 13.08 6.72 -15.83
CA PRO A 305 12.05 5.75 -15.48
C PRO A 305 10.65 6.19 -15.93
N GLU A 306 9.83 5.19 -16.24
CA GLU A 306 8.44 5.30 -16.69
C GLU A 306 7.52 5.96 -15.66
N GLY A 307 6.41 6.54 -16.15
CA GLY A 307 5.26 6.94 -15.35
C GLY A 307 5.26 8.39 -14.91
N VAL A 308 5.19 9.35 -15.85
CA VAL A 308 5.20 10.76 -15.43
C VAL A 308 4.34 11.70 -16.26
N ALA A 309 3.68 12.67 -15.61
CA ALA A 309 2.74 13.61 -16.21
C ALA A 309 3.34 14.94 -16.70
N ASN A 310 3.03 15.38 -17.93
CA ASN A 310 3.55 16.63 -18.50
C ASN A 310 3.19 17.89 -17.67
N SER A 311 3.67 19.05 -18.10
CA SER A 311 3.43 20.34 -17.44
C SER A 311 1.95 20.72 -17.24
N ALA A 312 1.00 19.99 -17.83
CA ALA A 312 -0.44 20.13 -17.62
C ALA A 312 -1.04 19.10 -16.65
N GLY A 313 -0.24 18.19 -16.08
CA GLY A 313 -0.68 17.13 -15.19
C GLY A 313 -1.27 15.92 -15.88
N LYS A 314 -0.88 15.64 -17.13
CA LYS A 314 -1.27 14.43 -17.88
C LYS A 314 -0.12 13.43 -18.01
N CYS A 315 -0.28 12.20 -17.53
CA CYS A 315 0.69 11.11 -17.67
C CYS A 315 1.18 10.87 -19.10
N CYS A 316 2.48 10.97 -19.29
CA CYS A 316 3.27 10.55 -20.43
C CYS A 316 3.87 9.18 -20.10
N PHE A 317 3.48 8.15 -20.85
CA PHE A 317 4.13 6.84 -20.85
C PHE A 317 4.91 6.71 -22.15
N GLU A 318 6.10 7.30 -22.25
CA GLU A 318 6.99 6.94 -23.36
C GLU A 318 7.75 5.66 -22.99
N HIS A 319 7.54 4.63 -23.82
CA HIS A 319 8.28 3.37 -23.92
C HIS A 319 8.27 2.45 -22.70
N ASN A 320 7.51 1.37 -22.85
CA ASN A 320 7.59 0.20 -22.01
C ASN A 320 8.96 -0.50 -22.13
N THR A 321 9.66 -0.60 -21.01
CA THR A 321 10.95 -1.23 -20.86
C THR A 321 10.76 -2.74 -20.76
N ASP A 322 10.43 -3.39 -21.88
CA ASP A 322 10.49 -4.85 -21.94
C ASP A 322 11.96 -5.31 -21.75
N PRO A 323 12.30 -6.00 -20.64
CA PRO A 323 13.66 -6.50 -20.40
C PRO A 323 14.09 -7.57 -21.41
N LYS A 324 13.17 -8.06 -22.27
CA LYS A 324 13.45 -8.99 -23.38
C LYS A 324 13.65 -8.28 -24.72
N SER A 325 13.48 -6.95 -24.78
CA SER A 325 13.63 -6.20 -26.01
C SER A 325 15.07 -6.24 -26.52
N THR A 326 15.28 -6.85 -27.69
CA THR A 326 16.56 -6.88 -28.39
C THR A 326 16.77 -5.64 -29.28
N ALA A 327 15.94 -4.60 -29.14
CA ALA A 327 16.16 -3.33 -29.80
C ALA A 327 17.53 -2.77 -29.36
N GLN A 328 18.17 -1.96 -30.22
CA GLN A 328 19.49 -1.34 -29.98
C GLN A 328 19.59 -0.48 -28.68
N ARG A 329 18.49 -0.37 -27.92
CA ARG A 329 18.28 0.40 -26.67
C ARG A 329 17.72 -0.45 -25.51
N GLY A 330 17.76 -1.78 -25.57
CA GLY A 330 17.30 -2.64 -24.49
C GLY A 330 18.04 -2.36 -23.18
N ILE A 331 17.30 -2.26 -22.07
CA ILE A 331 17.87 -2.02 -20.73
C ILE A 331 18.55 -3.30 -20.23
N VAL A 332 19.78 -3.17 -19.77
CA VAL A 332 20.51 -4.24 -19.08
C VAL A 332 20.15 -4.18 -17.59
N PRO A 333 19.61 -5.25 -16.98
CA PRO A 333 19.23 -5.25 -15.57
C PRO A 333 20.35 -4.76 -14.65
N ASP A 334 20.02 -3.84 -13.75
CA ASP A 334 20.94 -3.36 -12.71
C ASP A 334 20.60 -4.03 -11.38
N TYR A 335 21.24 -5.17 -11.11
CA TYR A 335 21.06 -5.92 -9.87
C TYR A 335 21.90 -5.37 -8.70
N ARG A 336 22.02 -4.04 -8.57
CA ARG A 336 22.70 -3.42 -7.42
C ARG A 336 21.97 -3.60 -6.09
N GLY A 337 20.79 -4.22 -6.10
CA GLY A 337 19.93 -4.32 -4.92
C GLY A 337 19.24 -3.00 -4.60
N ASP A 338 19.03 -2.17 -5.63
CA ASP A 338 18.33 -0.90 -5.49
C ASP A 338 16.87 -1.17 -5.06
N PRO A 339 16.33 -0.41 -4.09
CA PRO A 339 15.00 -0.63 -3.53
C PRO A 339 13.90 -0.52 -4.59
N GLU A 340 12.92 -1.43 -4.57
CA GLU A 340 11.61 -1.10 -5.15
C GLU A 340 11.08 0.13 -4.43
N MET A 341 10.68 1.14 -5.19
CA MET A 341 10.05 2.33 -4.65
C MET A 341 8.99 2.90 -5.58
N ALA A 342 7.94 3.45 -4.97
CA ALA A 342 6.86 4.13 -5.65
C ALA A 342 6.71 5.54 -5.10
N ILE A 343 6.53 6.51 -5.98
CA ILE A 343 6.36 7.92 -5.63
C ILE A 343 4.90 8.28 -5.86
N VAL A 344 4.28 8.85 -4.82
CA VAL A 344 2.89 9.29 -4.90
C VAL A 344 2.87 10.78 -5.21
N ASN A 345 2.53 11.10 -6.46
CA ASN A 345 2.36 12.46 -6.93
C ASN A 345 1.30 13.20 -6.13
N ARG A 346 1.47 14.52 -5.98
CA ARG A 346 0.68 15.40 -5.11
C ARG A 346 0.78 15.09 -3.62
N THR A 347 1.75 14.28 -3.20
CA THR A 347 2.06 14.06 -1.79
C THR A 347 3.56 14.00 -1.57
N ASN A 348 3.97 14.25 -0.33
CA ASN A 348 5.33 13.98 0.11
C ASN A 348 5.45 12.51 0.57
N LEU A 349 5.18 11.53 -0.29
CA LEU A 349 5.12 10.12 0.11
C LEU A 349 5.89 9.22 -0.87
N ILE A 350 6.78 8.39 -0.30
CA ILE A 350 7.48 7.34 -1.02
C ILE A 350 7.21 6.01 -0.31
N THR A 351 6.71 5.03 -1.06
CA THR A 351 6.60 3.64 -0.61
C THR A 351 7.84 2.88 -1.06
N THR A 352 8.46 2.07 -0.22
CA THR A 352 9.69 1.35 -0.58
C THR A 352 9.93 0.09 0.24
N ASP A 353 10.64 -0.87 -0.34
CA ASP A 353 11.18 -2.06 0.35
C ASP A 353 12.25 -1.71 1.39
N LEU A 354 13.01 -0.63 1.19
CA LEU A 354 14.17 -0.24 2.01
C LEU A 354 13.97 1.14 2.64
N PRO A 355 12.99 1.30 3.56
CA PRO A 355 12.66 2.59 4.14
C PRO A 355 13.83 3.25 4.87
N ASP A 356 14.72 2.47 5.50
CA ASP A 356 15.91 3.01 6.15
C ASP A 356 16.91 3.60 5.13
N VAL A 357 17.17 2.85 4.04
CA VAL A 357 18.10 3.27 2.98
C VAL A 357 17.60 4.52 2.27
N ILE A 358 16.34 4.50 1.81
CA ILE A 358 15.71 5.67 1.18
C ILE A 358 15.63 6.83 2.16
N GLY A 359 15.34 6.57 3.44
CA GLY A 359 15.33 7.58 4.49
C GLY A 359 16.67 8.29 4.65
N ASP A 360 17.78 7.55 4.62
CA ASP A 360 19.13 8.12 4.67
C ASP A 360 19.50 8.88 3.40
N MET A 361 19.15 8.37 2.22
CA MET A 361 19.33 9.08 0.96
C MET A 361 18.57 10.43 0.98
N LEU A 362 17.30 10.42 1.38
CA LEU A 362 16.50 11.63 1.51
C LEU A 362 17.11 12.66 2.49
N ARG A 363 17.70 12.21 3.61
CA ARG A 363 18.41 13.11 4.54
C ARG A 363 19.65 13.72 3.90
N GLN A 364 20.43 12.94 3.15
CA GLN A 364 21.64 13.41 2.48
C GLN A 364 21.35 14.50 1.45
N ILE A 365 20.23 14.39 0.75
CA ILE A 365 19.80 15.35 -0.28
C ILE A 365 18.90 16.47 0.29
N GLY A 366 18.72 16.54 1.62
CA GLY A 366 17.94 17.59 2.27
C GLY A 366 16.43 17.51 2.07
N ARG A 367 15.88 16.31 1.78
CA ARG A 367 14.46 16.05 1.53
C ARG A 367 13.75 15.26 2.63
N ARG A 368 14.41 15.02 3.77
CA ARG A 368 13.78 14.40 4.94
C ARG A 368 14.22 15.02 6.26
N ASN A 369 13.50 16.06 6.66
CA ASN A 369 13.61 16.72 7.95
C ASN A 369 12.43 16.34 8.86
N THR A 370 12.59 15.24 9.61
CA THR A 370 11.54 14.76 10.52
C THR A 370 11.36 15.61 11.78
N THR A 371 12.16 16.67 11.98
CA THR A 371 11.91 17.62 13.09
C THR A 371 10.56 18.32 12.97
N LYS A 372 10.06 18.47 11.74
CA LYS A 372 8.70 18.94 11.42
C LYS A 372 7.59 18.02 11.94
N LEU A 373 7.91 16.74 12.19
CA LEU A 373 7.00 15.77 12.79
C LEU A 373 7.10 15.73 14.31
N SER A 374 8.25 16.12 14.88
CA SER A 374 8.45 16.23 16.33
C SER A 374 7.93 17.57 16.89
N ARG A 375 7.83 17.66 18.21
CA ARG A 375 7.52 18.92 18.91
C ARG A 375 8.73 19.80 19.09
#